data_AF-A0A3E0KH54-F1
#
_entry.id   AF-A0A3E0KH54-F1
#
_cell.length_a   1.000
_cell.length_b   1.000
_cell.length_c   1.000
_cell.angle_alpha   90.00
_cell.angle_beta   90.00
_cell.angle_gamma   90.00
#
_symmetry.space_group_name_H-M   'P 1'
#
loop_
_entity.id
_entity.type
_entity.pdbx_description
1 polymer ?
#
loop_
_entity_poly.entity_id
_entity_poly.type
_entity_poly.pdbx_seq_one_letter_code
_entity_poly.pdbx_strand_id
1 'polypeptide(L)'
;MAVGLGFVSICLSEKDCSPAGDVTVKSIERLPDREARIERIRRTARRNLENTLRILWFLKGNGLSCYRFATHLIPLATHEATDGWEWWQDPLLEPLLARIGQVIRQESFRVSTHPPQLCVLNAAEPGVFAWVERYTDY
;
A
#
# COMPACT_ATOMS: atom_id res chain seq x y z
N MET A 1 -4.43 9.98 -28.38
CA MET A 1 -5.60 10.26 -27.51
C MET A 1 -5.09 11.01 -26.30
N ALA A 2 -5.62 12.20 -25.97
CA ALA A 2 -5.04 13.10 -24.95
C ALA A 2 -5.50 12.83 -23.51
N VAL A 3 -6.17 11.69 -23.26
CA VAL A 3 -6.75 11.33 -21.96
C VAL A 3 -6.16 9.99 -21.52
N GLY A 4 -5.64 9.94 -20.30
CA GLY A 4 -5.19 8.70 -19.67
C GLY A 4 -6.31 8.04 -18.88
N LEU A 5 -6.46 6.73 -19.03
CA LEU A 5 -7.43 5.93 -18.29
C LEU A 5 -6.73 5.04 -17.26
N GLY A 6 -7.48 4.68 -16.23
CA GLY A 6 -6.98 3.91 -15.11
C GLY A 6 -8.09 3.42 -14.20
N PHE A 7 -7.69 2.73 -13.13
CA PHE A 7 -8.59 2.26 -12.10
C PHE A 7 -7.97 2.38 -10.71
N VAL A 8 -8.76 2.01 -9.71
CA VAL A 8 -8.45 2.17 -8.31
C VAL A 8 -8.22 0.81 -7.66
N SER A 9 -7.09 0.68 -6.97
CA SER A 9 -6.78 -0.37 -6.02
C SER A 9 -6.79 -1.79 -6.61
N ILE A 10 -7.95 -2.41 -6.84
CA ILE A 10 -8.04 -3.84 -7.15
C ILE A 10 -8.29 -4.02 -8.65
N CYS A 11 -7.52 -4.91 -9.29
CA CYS A 11 -7.83 -5.39 -10.63
C CYS A 11 -8.70 -6.65 -10.54
N LEU A 12 -10.00 -6.51 -10.78
CA LEU A 12 -10.95 -7.63 -10.70
C LEU A 12 -10.81 -8.65 -11.83
N SER A 13 -10.16 -8.26 -12.93
CA SER A 13 -9.86 -9.14 -14.07
C SER A 13 -8.71 -10.10 -13.76
N GLU A 14 -7.86 -9.79 -12.79
CA GLU A 14 -6.72 -10.60 -12.39
C GLU A 14 -7.05 -11.50 -11.20
N LYS A 15 -6.79 -12.80 -11.35
CA LYS A 15 -7.08 -13.80 -10.31
C LYS A 15 -6.20 -13.57 -9.06
N ASP A 16 -6.82 -13.58 -7.89
CA ASP A 16 -6.16 -13.46 -6.58
C ASP A 16 -5.20 -12.25 -6.48
N CYS A 17 -5.58 -11.14 -7.12
CA CYS A 17 -4.73 -9.97 -7.31
C CYS A 17 -5.16 -8.74 -6.50
N SER A 18 -5.57 -8.94 -5.24
CA SER A 18 -5.84 -7.79 -4.36
C SER A 18 -4.53 -7.23 -3.80
N PRO A 19 -4.22 -5.93 -3.99
CA PRO A 19 -3.13 -5.25 -3.30
C PRO A 19 -3.59 -4.63 -1.97
N ALA A 20 -4.82 -4.89 -1.54
CA ALA A 20 -5.44 -4.34 -0.33
C ALA A 20 -5.70 -5.43 0.73
N GLY A 21 -4.82 -6.42 0.82
CA GLY A 21 -4.91 -7.42 1.90
C GLY A 21 -4.58 -6.78 3.24
N ASP A 22 -5.37 -7.09 4.27
CA ASP A 22 -5.26 -6.44 5.58
C ASP A 22 -4.91 -7.43 6.70
N VAL A 23 -4.43 -6.89 7.83
CA VAL A 23 -4.12 -7.60 9.07
C VAL A 23 -4.75 -6.83 10.22
N THR A 24 -5.60 -7.50 10.99
CA THR A 24 -6.24 -6.87 12.15
C THR A 24 -5.35 -6.95 13.39
N VAL A 25 -5.44 -5.95 14.27
CA VAL A 25 -4.73 -5.91 15.56
C VAL A 25 -5.01 -7.19 16.37
N LYS A 26 -6.29 -7.59 16.47
CA LYS A 26 -6.71 -8.84 17.14
C LYS A 26 -6.03 -10.09 16.59
N SER A 27 -5.69 -10.12 15.30
CA SER A 27 -5.03 -11.28 14.69
C SER A 27 -3.56 -11.40 15.09
N ILE A 28 -2.88 -10.28 15.31
CA ILE A 28 -1.47 -10.25 15.71
C ILE A 28 -1.30 -10.32 17.23
N GLU A 29 -2.26 -9.85 18.03
CA GLU A 29 -2.23 -9.99 19.50
C GLU A 29 -2.16 -11.45 19.97
N ARG A 30 -2.71 -12.37 19.18
CA ARG A 30 -2.67 -13.82 19.45
C ARG A 30 -1.31 -14.46 19.21
N LEU A 31 -0.37 -13.72 18.63
CA LEU A 31 0.96 -14.21 18.29
C LEU A 31 1.93 -14.00 19.46
N PRO A 32 2.89 -14.92 19.64
CA PRO A 32 3.68 -15.03 20.87
C PRO A 32 4.58 -13.83 21.14
N ASP A 33 5.11 -13.21 20.09
CA ASP A 33 6.11 -12.15 20.20
C ASP A 33 6.03 -11.14 19.04
N ARG A 34 6.80 -10.05 19.16
CA ARG A 34 6.86 -8.98 18.17
C ARG A 34 7.32 -9.46 16.80
N GLU A 35 8.26 -10.39 16.73
CA GLU A 35 8.80 -10.89 15.47
C GLU A 35 7.72 -11.63 14.68
N ALA A 36 6.97 -12.53 15.33
CA ALA A 36 5.85 -13.24 14.74
C ALA A 36 4.74 -12.28 14.24
N ARG A 37 4.48 -11.20 15.00
CA ARG A 37 3.53 -10.15 14.61
C ARG A 37 3.98 -9.41 13.35
N ILE A 38 5.23 -8.95 13.33
CA ILE A 38 5.81 -8.27 12.16
C ILE A 38 5.85 -9.21 10.96
N GLU A 39 6.23 -10.47 11.12
CA GLU A 39 6.24 -11.45 10.03
C GLU A 39 4.83 -11.67 9.44
N ARG A 40 3.80 -11.72 10.29
CA ARG A 40 2.41 -11.78 9.79
C ARG A 40 2.04 -10.58 8.93
N ILE A 41 2.45 -9.37 9.33
CA ILE A 41 2.20 -8.13 8.59
C ILE A 41 3.03 -8.11 7.30
N ARG A 42 4.35 -8.38 7.40
CA ARG A 42 5.30 -8.45 6.29
C ARG A 42 4.82 -9.40 5.20
N ARG A 43 4.35 -10.58 5.54
CA ARG A 43 3.84 -11.54 4.55
C ARG A 43 2.66 -10.98 3.76
N THR A 44 1.75 -10.26 4.41
CA THR A 44 0.62 -9.61 3.74
C THR A 44 1.08 -8.43 2.88
N ALA A 45 1.97 -7.58 3.41
CA ALA A 45 2.57 -6.47 2.68
C ALA A 45 3.30 -6.95 1.41
N ARG A 46 4.13 -7.98 1.52
CA ARG A 46 4.85 -8.59 0.39
C ARG A 46 3.89 -9.03 -0.70
N ARG A 47 2.81 -9.74 -0.35
CA ARG A 47 1.77 -10.16 -1.30
C ARG A 47 1.07 -8.96 -1.94
N ASN A 48 0.79 -7.91 -1.17
CA ASN A 48 0.17 -6.69 -1.69
C ASN A 48 1.07 -6.00 -2.73
N LEU A 49 2.38 -5.94 -2.47
CA LEU A 49 3.39 -5.39 -3.40
C LEU A 49 3.55 -6.26 -4.66
N GLU A 50 3.61 -7.58 -4.51
CA GLU A 50 3.63 -8.53 -5.65
C GLU A 50 2.39 -8.35 -6.54
N ASN A 51 1.20 -8.25 -5.95
CA ASN A 51 -0.03 -7.99 -6.68
C ASN A 51 -0.04 -6.61 -7.34
N THR A 52 0.58 -5.62 -6.71
CA THR A 52 0.73 -4.29 -7.31
C THR A 52 1.61 -4.34 -8.55
N LEU A 53 2.72 -5.09 -8.55
CA LEU A 53 3.50 -5.32 -9.77
C LEU A 53 2.69 -5.98 -10.88
N ARG A 54 1.88 -7.00 -10.54
CA ARG A 54 0.97 -7.65 -11.51
C ARG A 54 -0.01 -6.65 -12.11
N ILE A 55 -0.59 -5.77 -11.27
CA ILE A 55 -1.48 -4.70 -11.71
C ILE A 55 -0.77 -3.73 -12.67
N LEU A 56 0.47 -3.34 -12.39
CA LEU A 56 1.24 -2.47 -13.30
C LEU A 56 1.45 -3.11 -14.67
N TRP A 57 1.72 -4.41 -14.73
CA TRP A 57 1.81 -5.13 -16.01
C TRP A 57 0.45 -5.26 -16.70
N PHE A 58 -0.63 -5.42 -15.95
CA PHE A 58 -1.98 -5.37 -16.49
C PHE A 58 -2.28 -4.00 -17.12
N LEU A 59 -1.91 -2.89 -16.46
CA LEU A 59 -2.07 -1.54 -17.02
C LEU A 59 -1.34 -1.43 -18.36
N LYS A 60 -0.07 -1.84 -18.40
CA LYS A 60 0.75 -1.83 -19.62
C LYS A 60 0.09 -2.62 -20.75
N GLY A 61 -0.31 -3.86 -20.47
CA GLY A 61 -0.89 -4.76 -21.47
C GLY A 61 -2.22 -4.27 -22.03
N ASN A 62 -2.96 -3.45 -21.28
CA ASN A 62 -4.27 -2.91 -21.67
C ASN A 62 -4.22 -1.43 -22.09
N GLY A 63 -3.02 -0.84 -22.24
CA GLY A 63 -2.88 0.56 -22.63
C GLY A 63 -3.47 1.57 -21.62
N LEU A 64 -3.54 1.18 -20.34
CA LEU A 64 -3.95 2.06 -19.25
C LEU A 64 -2.72 2.78 -18.71
N SER A 65 -2.88 4.05 -18.33
CA SER A 65 -1.77 4.93 -17.94
C SER A 65 -1.92 5.55 -16.57
N CYS A 66 -3.06 5.36 -15.91
CA CYS A 66 -3.34 5.89 -14.57
C CYS A 66 -3.62 4.75 -13.58
N TYR A 67 -3.17 4.90 -12.33
CA TYR A 67 -3.48 3.96 -11.26
C TYR A 67 -3.51 4.65 -9.89
N ARG A 68 -4.49 4.30 -9.06
CA ARG A 68 -4.52 4.70 -7.66
C ARG A 68 -4.21 3.50 -6.79
N PHE A 69 -3.16 3.58 -5.99
CA PHE A 69 -2.79 2.52 -5.06
C PHE A 69 -3.89 2.27 -4.03
N ALA A 70 -3.88 1.07 -3.46
CA ALA A 70 -4.64 0.75 -2.27
C ALA A 70 -4.12 1.59 -1.09
N THR A 71 -5.02 2.13 -0.27
CA THR A 71 -4.66 2.91 0.92
C THR A 71 -3.82 2.08 1.90
N HIS A 72 -4.16 0.81 2.12
CA HIS A 72 -3.46 -0.08 3.07
C HIS A 72 -2.54 -1.08 2.36
N LEU A 73 -1.62 -0.57 1.53
CA LEU A 73 -0.62 -1.40 0.86
C LEU A 73 0.27 -2.13 1.87
N ILE A 74 0.71 -1.42 2.91
CA ILE A 74 1.39 -1.99 4.09
C ILE A 74 0.37 -2.02 5.24
N PRO A 75 -0.08 -3.21 5.69
CA PRO A 75 -1.07 -3.29 6.76
C PRO A 75 -0.52 -2.71 8.06
N LEU A 76 -1.38 -2.00 8.80
CA LEU A 76 -1.05 -1.42 10.11
C LEU A 76 0.14 -0.45 10.13
N ALA A 77 0.62 0.06 8.99
CA ALA A 77 1.81 0.93 8.94
C ALA A 77 1.72 2.19 9.81
N THR A 78 0.52 2.69 10.06
CA THR A 78 0.25 3.87 10.91
C THR A 78 -0.13 3.50 12.35
N HIS A 79 0.01 2.23 12.76
CA HIS A 79 -0.31 1.72 14.10
C HIS A 79 0.96 1.41 14.89
N GLU A 80 0.93 1.57 16.20
CA GLU A 80 2.05 1.27 17.12
C GLU A 80 2.59 -0.17 17.03
N ALA A 81 1.84 -1.08 16.39
CA ALA A 81 2.26 -2.47 16.21
C ALA A 81 3.44 -2.62 15.25
N THR A 82 3.68 -1.60 14.41
CA THR A 82 4.80 -1.53 13.46
C THR A 82 5.85 -0.51 13.87
N ASP A 83 5.77 0.07 15.07
CA ASP A 83 6.75 1.06 15.53
C ASP A 83 8.17 0.47 15.55
N GLY A 84 9.12 1.24 15.01
CA GLY A 84 10.52 0.82 14.87
C GLY A 84 10.76 -0.28 13.83
N TRP A 85 9.77 -0.61 12.99
CA TRP A 85 9.97 -1.44 11.80
C TRP A 85 9.97 -0.55 10.56
N GLU A 86 11.17 -0.28 10.03
CA GLU A 86 11.36 0.46 8.78
C GLU A 86 11.03 -0.45 7.58
N TRP A 87 9.74 -0.66 7.33
CA TRP A 87 9.25 -1.58 6.31
C TRP A 87 9.77 -1.25 4.90
N TRP A 88 10.13 0.01 4.62
CA TRP A 88 10.72 0.43 3.34
C TRP A 88 12.17 -0.03 3.16
N GLN A 89 12.86 -0.40 4.24
CA GLN A 89 14.20 -1.03 4.23
C GLN A 89 14.16 -2.54 4.49
N ASP A 90 12.97 -3.11 4.71
CA ASP A 90 12.85 -4.54 4.96
C ASP A 90 13.38 -5.33 3.74
N PRO A 91 14.35 -6.25 3.90
CA PRO A 91 14.98 -6.95 2.79
C PRO A 91 14.01 -7.74 1.89
N LEU A 92 12.82 -8.06 2.39
CA LEU A 92 11.78 -8.76 1.63
C LEU A 92 10.81 -7.81 0.91
N LEU A 93 10.77 -6.54 1.27
CA LEU A 93 9.86 -5.53 0.70
C LEU A 93 10.59 -4.51 -0.18
N GLU A 94 11.79 -4.07 0.21
CA GLU A 94 12.58 -3.06 -0.49
C GLU A 94 12.76 -3.40 -1.99
N PRO A 95 13.14 -4.64 -2.39
CA PRO A 95 13.33 -4.94 -3.80
C PRO A 95 12.03 -4.82 -4.62
N LEU A 96 10.88 -5.14 -3.99
CA LEU A 96 9.57 -5.00 -4.63
C LEU A 96 9.18 -3.52 -4.77
N LEU A 97 9.40 -2.72 -3.73
CA LEU A 97 9.17 -1.26 -3.77
C LEU A 97 10.02 -0.59 -4.87
N ALA A 98 11.31 -0.90 -4.90
CA ALA A 98 12.23 -0.41 -5.93
C ALA A 98 11.77 -0.81 -7.34
N ARG A 99 11.35 -2.08 -7.51
CA ARG A 99 10.85 -2.58 -8.79
C ARG A 99 9.56 -1.91 -9.22
N ILE A 100 8.61 -1.68 -8.30
CA ILE A 100 7.36 -0.94 -8.56
C ILE A 100 7.69 0.47 -9.06
N GLY A 101 8.56 1.18 -8.34
CA GLY A 101 8.99 2.53 -8.74
C GLY A 101 9.70 2.56 -10.10
N GLN A 102 10.52 1.55 -10.39
CA GLN A 102 11.18 1.41 -11.70
C GLN A 102 10.15 1.25 -12.82
N VAL A 103 9.19 0.33 -12.66
CA VAL A 103 8.16 0.07 -13.69
C VAL A 103 7.30 1.31 -13.92
N ILE A 104 6.87 2.00 -12.85
CA ILE A 104 6.08 3.23 -12.96
C ILE A 104 6.81 4.29 -13.79
N ARG A 105 8.10 4.50 -13.55
CA ARG A 105 8.91 5.48 -14.30
C ARG A 105 9.15 5.03 -15.75
N GLN A 106 9.48 3.76 -15.97
CA GLN A 106 9.75 3.21 -17.30
C GLN A 106 8.53 3.29 -18.22
N GLU A 107 7.35 2.97 -17.69
CA GLU A 107 6.10 2.95 -18.46
C GLU A 107 5.34 4.29 -18.39
N SER A 108 5.90 5.29 -17.70
CA SER A 108 5.29 6.62 -17.52
C SER A 108 3.88 6.58 -16.93
N PHE A 109 3.64 5.67 -15.97
CA PHE A 109 2.36 5.60 -15.28
C PHE A 109 2.14 6.80 -14.36
N ARG A 110 0.95 7.38 -14.43
CA ARG A 110 0.49 8.37 -13.47
C ARG A 110 -0.11 7.65 -12.27
N VAL A 111 0.56 7.77 -11.12
CA VAL A 111 0.11 7.15 -9.88
C VAL A 111 -0.45 8.15 -8.88
N SER A 112 -1.32 7.67 -7.99
CA SER A 112 -1.91 8.46 -6.91
C SER A 112 -2.25 7.57 -5.71
N THR A 113 -2.52 8.18 -4.57
CA THR A 113 -3.13 7.56 -3.40
C THR A 113 -4.33 8.40 -2.94
N HIS A 114 -5.15 7.84 -2.07
CA HIS A 114 -6.23 8.57 -1.41
C HIS A 114 -6.22 8.19 0.08
N PRO A 115 -5.85 9.12 0.98
CA PRO A 115 -5.90 8.90 2.42
C PRO A 115 -7.33 8.54 2.87
N PRO A 116 -7.49 7.82 3.99
CA PRO A 116 -8.80 7.46 4.50
C PRO A 116 -9.60 8.68 4.97
N GLN A 117 -10.92 8.52 5.15
CA GLN A 117 -11.85 9.59 5.54
C GLN A 117 -11.53 10.26 6.88
N LEU A 118 -10.78 9.57 7.75
CA LEU A 118 -10.28 10.07 9.02
C LEU A 118 -9.20 11.16 8.87
N CYS A 119 -8.61 11.33 7.68
CA CYS A 119 -7.62 12.38 7.39
C CYS A 119 -8.32 13.71 7.10
N VAL A 120 -8.62 14.47 8.16
CA VAL A 120 -9.30 15.77 8.06
C VAL A 120 -8.27 16.90 8.16
N LEU A 121 -7.83 17.42 7.01
CA LEU A 121 -6.77 18.44 6.92
C LEU A 121 -7.08 19.73 7.69
N ASN A 122 -8.34 20.13 7.76
CA ASN A 122 -8.80 21.33 8.46
C ASN A 122 -9.38 21.03 9.85
N ALA A 123 -9.03 19.89 10.45
CA ALA A 123 -9.49 19.55 11.80
C ALA A 123 -8.97 20.56 12.83
N ALA A 124 -9.87 21.10 13.65
CA ALA A 124 -9.51 21.95 14.77
C ALA A 124 -9.00 21.14 15.98
N GLU A 125 -9.42 19.88 16.08
CA GLU A 125 -9.00 18.97 17.14
C GLU A 125 -7.66 18.31 16.80
N PRO A 126 -6.60 18.48 17.62
CA PRO A 126 -5.28 17.91 17.35
C PRO A 126 -5.29 16.38 17.19
N GLY A 127 -6.12 15.67 17.95
CA GLY A 127 -6.24 14.22 17.85
C GLY A 127 -6.78 13.73 16.50
N VAL A 128 -7.61 14.54 15.84
CA VAL A 128 -8.10 14.24 14.48
C VAL A 128 -7.07 14.62 13.43
N PHE A 129 -6.42 15.79 13.58
CA PHE A 129 -5.37 16.24 12.67
C PHE A 129 -4.16 15.28 12.63
N ALA A 130 -3.82 14.65 13.77
CA ALA A 130 -2.71 13.70 13.88
C ALA A 130 -2.79 12.54 12.86
N TRP A 131 -3.99 12.20 12.37
CA TRP A 131 -4.12 11.20 11.32
C TRP A 131 -3.67 11.66 9.95
N VAL A 132 -3.82 12.95 9.64
CA VAL A 132 -3.31 13.54 8.39
C VAL A 132 -1.81 13.40 8.35
N GLU A 133 -1.12 13.70 9.45
CA GLU A 133 0.33 13.54 9.57
C GLU A 133 0.73 12.09 9.35
N ARG A 134 0.16 11.15 10.14
CA ARG A 134 0.48 9.72 10.04
C ARG A 134 0.28 9.12 8.65
N TYR A 135 -0.79 9.47 7.95
CA TYR A 135 -1.09 8.93 6.62
C TYR A 135 -0.42 9.70 5.47
N THR A 136 0.16 10.87 5.73
CA THR A 136 0.98 11.60 4.74
C THR A 136 2.45 11.17 4.84
N ASP A 137 2.91 10.83 6.05
CA ASP A 137 4.24 10.26 6.27
C ASP A 137 4.35 8.82 5.72
N TYR A 138 3.26 8.05 5.83
CA TYR A 138 3.12 6.71 5.23
C TYR A 138 2.90 6.76 3.71
#